data_AF-A0A922AN98-F1
#
_entry.id   AF-A0A922AN98-F1
#
_cell.length_a   1.000
_cell.length_b   1.000
_cell.length_c   1.000
_cell.angle_alpha   90.00
_cell.angle_beta   90.00
_cell.angle_gamma   90.00
#
_symmetry.space_group_name_H-M   'P 1'
#
loop_
_entity.id
_entity.type
_entity.pdbx_description
1 polymer ?
#
loop_
_entity_poly.entity_id
_entity_poly.type
_entity_poly.pdbx_seq_one_letter_code
_entity_poly.pdbx_strand_id
1 'polypeptide(L)'
;MELLEDAQLNKHVLSTGCEGIDLLLQGGLRMGQLTELVGASSSGKTQVCLLATSNVAKKHMDGVVYLDTGNSFSPQRVIDFIRQNPDPAIDQAKHRILQKVMNRILCHSVFDIFTMFDVLHQLEVNLRSQKGDCQVRLLIVDSISSLVTPILGGGGSQGDKSHCGWRGRYL
;
A
#
# COMPACT_ATOMS: atom_id res chain seq x y z
N MET A 1 -16.82 5.60 -31.72
CA MET A 1 -15.52 6.22 -31.39
C MET A 1 -15.62 7.00 -30.08
N GLU A 2 -16.70 7.75 -29.84
CA GLU A 2 -16.98 8.44 -28.55
C GLU A 2 -16.89 7.54 -27.30
N LEU A 3 -17.50 6.35 -27.30
CA LEU A 3 -17.46 5.45 -26.11
C LEU A 3 -16.04 5.01 -25.70
N LEU A 4 -15.09 4.96 -26.64
CA LEU A 4 -13.70 4.59 -26.36
C LEU A 4 -12.91 5.81 -25.86
N GLU A 5 -13.22 6.99 -26.37
CA GLU A 5 -12.64 8.27 -25.94
C GLU A 5 -13.16 8.69 -24.56
N ASP A 6 -14.44 8.46 -24.26
CA ASP A 6 -15.05 8.69 -22.94
C ASP A 6 -14.48 7.73 -21.88
N ALA A 7 -14.20 6.48 -22.25
CA ALA A 7 -13.50 5.53 -21.39
C ALA A 7 -12.01 5.88 -21.20
N GLN A 8 -11.42 6.62 -22.13
CA GLN A 8 -10.05 7.13 -22.04
C GLN A 8 -9.96 8.45 -21.24
N LEU A 9 -10.97 9.31 -21.34
CA LEU A 9 -11.09 10.59 -20.63
C LEU A 9 -11.55 10.42 -19.17
N ASN A 10 -12.35 9.40 -18.87
CA ASN A 10 -12.77 9.04 -17.51
C ASN A 10 -11.83 8.03 -16.82
N LYS A 11 -10.54 8.01 -17.16
CA LYS A 11 -9.56 7.21 -16.43
C LYS A 11 -9.26 7.86 -15.09
N HIS A 12 -10.01 7.49 -14.06
CA HIS A 12 -9.62 7.79 -12.70
C HIS A 12 -8.33 7.03 -12.36
N VAL A 13 -7.21 7.75 -12.41
CA VAL A 13 -5.88 7.24 -12.04
C VAL A 13 -5.45 7.79 -10.69
N LEU A 14 -4.80 6.95 -9.92
CA LEU A 14 -4.17 7.28 -8.65
C LEU A 14 -2.66 7.29 -8.87
N SER A 15 -2.04 8.47 -8.76
CA SER A 15 -0.59 8.59 -8.84
C SER A 15 0.07 7.76 -7.73
N THR A 16 1.12 7.02 -8.06
CA THR A 16 1.96 6.29 -7.10
C THR A 16 2.84 7.22 -6.28
N GLY A 17 2.99 8.49 -6.70
CA GLY A 17 3.93 9.45 -6.13
C GLY A 17 5.35 9.32 -6.70
N CYS A 18 5.60 8.37 -7.60
CA CYS A 18 6.84 8.24 -8.35
C CYS A 18 6.57 8.49 -9.84
N GLU A 19 7.12 9.57 -10.38
CA GLU A 19 6.90 9.97 -11.78
C GLU A 19 7.29 8.89 -12.78
N GLY A 20 8.43 8.21 -12.58
CA GLY A 20 8.87 7.13 -13.46
C GLY A 20 7.92 5.94 -13.48
N ILE A 21 7.35 5.57 -12.33
CA ILE A 21 6.36 4.48 -12.24
C ILE A 21 5.03 4.94 -12.84
N ASP A 22 4.59 6.16 -12.55
CA ASP A 22 3.36 6.72 -13.12
C ASP A 22 3.45 6.77 -14.65
N LEU A 23 4.61 7.14 -15.22
CA LEU A 23 4.85 7.10 -16.66
C LEU A 23 4.70 5.68 -17.24
N LEU A 24 5.30 4.68 -16.59
CA LEU A 24 5.19 3.27 -17.01
C LEU A 24 3.75 2.76 -16.94
N LEU A 25 2.97 3.25 -15.97
CA LEU A 25 1.55 2.92 -15.79
C LEU A 25 0.61 3.80 -16.63
N GLN A 26 1.14 4.67 -17.51
CA GLN A 26 0.36 5.60 -18.33
C GLN A 26 -0.51 6.57 -17.49
N GLY A 27 0.08 7.13 -16.44
CA GLY A 27 -0.52 8.14 -15.55
C GLY A 27 -0.69 7.72 -14.10
N GLY A 28 -0.53 6.43 -13.77
CA GLY A 28 -0.64 5.90 -12.40
C GLY A 28 -1.52 4.64 -12.31
N LEU A 29 -1.88 4.26 -11.09
CA LEU A 29 -2.72 3.10 -10.79
C LEU A 29 -4.16 3.37 -11.25
N ARG A 30 -4.71 2.51 -12.10
CA ARG A 30 -6.07 2.68 -12.63
C ARG A 30 -7.11 2.19 -11.62
N MET A 31 -8.09 3.03 -11.29
CA MET A 31 -9.21 2.61 -10.45
C MET A 31 -10.00 1.47 -11.10
N GLY A 32 -10.49 0.55 -10.27
CA GLY A 32 -11.23 -0.63 -10.73
C GLY A 32 -10.37 -1.71 -11.40
N GLN A 33 -9.04 -1.54 -11.42
CA GLN A 33 -8.11 -2.53 -11.98
C GLN A 33 -7.20 -3.10 -10.90
N LEU A 34 -6.90 -4.39 -11.01
CA LEU A 34 -5.84 -5.04 -10.23
C LEU A 34 -4.49 -4.75 -10.90
N THR A 35 -3.55 -4.20 -10.13
CA THR A 35 -2.18 -3.97 -10.58
C THR A 35 -1.22 -4.80 -9.72
N GLU A 36 -0.41 -5.65 -10.35
CA GLU A 36 0.57 -6.49 -9.67
C GLU A 36 1.99 -5.92 -9.87
N LEU A 37 2.73 -5.79 -8.76
CA LEU A 37 4.14 -5.39 -8.79
C LEU A 37 5.02 -6.58 -8.44
N VAL A 38 5.75 -7.10 -9.43
CA VAL A 38 6.60 -8.29 -9.31
C VAL A 38 8.08 -7.91 -9.35
N GLY A 39 8.91 -8.62 -8.58
CA GLY A 39 10.36 -8.43 -8.58
C GLY A 39 11.02 -9.18 -7.43
N ALA A 40 12.35 -9.30 -7.47
CA ALA A 40 13.15 -9.96 -6.44
C ALA A 40 12.95 -9.33 -5.03
N SER A 41 13.22 -10.09 -3.97
CA SER A 41 13.26 -9.53 -2.61
C SER A 41 14.16 -8.30 -2.57
N SER A 42 13.74 -7.29 -1.80
CA SER A 42 14.46 -6.00 -1.67
C SER A 42 14.55 -5.15 -2.94
N SER A 43 13.81 -5.47 -4.02
CA SER A 43 13.75 -4.63 -5.24
C SER A 43 12.95 -3.32 -5.09
N GLY A 44 12.47 -2.99 -3.89
CA GLY A 44 11.73 -1.75 -3.61
C GLY A 44 10.21 -1.83 -3.71
N LYS A 45 9.60 -3.02 -3.86
CA LYS A 45 8.13 -3.17 -4.01
C LYS A 45 7.33 -2.55 -2.86
N THR A 46 7.67 -2.90 -1.62
CA THR A 46 7.08 -2.29 -0.41
C THR A 46 7.28 -0.78 -0.40
N GLN A 47 8.42 -0.27 -0.88
CA GLN A 47 8.65 1.17 -0.95
C GLN A 47 7.71 1.87 -1.93
N VAL A 48 7.41 1.26 -3.07
CA VAL A 48 6.39 1.75 -4.01
C VAL A 48 5.01 1.73 -3.36
N CYS A 49 4.65 0.66 -2.65
CA CYS A 49 3.37 0.53 -1.95
C CYS A 49 3.19 1.62 -0.88
N LEU A 50 4.21 1.87 -0.06
CA LEU A 50 4.21 2.92 0.97
C LEU A 50 4.16 4.33 0.35
N LEU A 51 4.86 4.55 -0.76
CA LEU A 51 4.82 5.84 -1.47
C LEU A 51 3.43 6.10 -2.06
N ALA A 52 2.83 5.10 -2.75
CA ALA A 52 1.48 5.18 -3.27
C ALA A 52 0.45 5.42 -2.16
N THR A 53 0.56 4.70 -1.04
CA THR A 53 -0.26 4.91 0.16
C THR A 53 -0.20 6.37 0.63
N SER A 54 1.02 6.91 0.80
CA SER A 54 1.21 8.28 1.25
C SER A 54 0.64 9.32 0.27
N ASN A 55 0.83 9.11 -1.04
CA ASN A 55 0.42 10.04 -2.08
C ASN A 55 -1.10 10.03 -2.25
N VAL A 56 -1.74 8.86 -2.25
CA VAL A 56 -3.20 8.73 -2.38
C VAL A 56 -3.92 9.33 -1.18
N ALA A 57 -3.52 8.95 0.04
CA ALA A 57 -4.13 9.47 1.27
C ALA A 57 -3.95 11.00 1.43
N LYS A 58 -2.86 11.56 0.87
CA LYS A 58 -2.59 13.00 0.85
C LYS A 58 -3.43 13.75 -0.20
N LYS A 59 -3.43 13.31 -1.45
CA LYS A 59 -3.96 14.08 -2.59
C LYS A 59 -5.46 13.93 -2.79
N HIS A 60 -6.00 12.73 -2.65
CA HIS A 60 -7.38 12.46 -3.08
C HIS A 60 -8.39 12.53 -1.93
N MET A 61 -7.92 12.78 -0.70
CA MET A 61 -8.73 12.74 0.52
C MET A 61 -9.47 11.42 0.79
N ASP A 62 -9.12 10.38 0.05
CA ASP A 62 -9.69 9.05 0.12
C ASP A 62 -8.98 8.17 1.14
N GLY A 63 -9.67 7.10 1.55
CA GLY A 63 -9.12 6.05 2.40
C GLY A 63 -8.20 5.10 1.63
N VAL A 64 -7.12 4.66 2.28
CA VAL A 64 -6.24 3.59 1.81
C VAL A 64 -6.29 2.45 2.81
N VAL A 65 -6.51 1.24 2.32
CA VAL A 65 -6.41 0.01 3.13
C VAL A 65 -5.14 -0.71 2.73
N TYR A 66 -4.33 -1.08 3.72
CA TYR A 66 -3.07 -1.78 3.55
C TYR A 66 -3.13 -3.10 4.31
N LEU A 67 -3.10 -4.23 3.60
CA LEU A 67 -2.96 -5.55 4.19
C LEU A 67 -1.46 -5.89 4.23
N ASP A 68 -0.89 -5.82 5.42
CA ASP A 68 0.51 -6.11 5.67
C ASP A 68 0.68 -7.57 6.07
N THR A 69 1.23 -8.36 5.16
CA THR A 69 1.41 -9.80 5.35
C THR A 69 2.84 -10.19 5.71
N GLY A 70 3.76 -9.22 5.70
CA GLY A 70 5.19 -9.42 5.95
C GLY A 70 5.72 -8.61 7.13
N ASN A 71 4.84 -7.89 7.84
CA ASN A 71 5.20 -6.89 8.85
C ASN A 71 6.17 -5.83 8.30
N SER A 72 5.94 -5.41 7.04
CA SER A 72 6.79 -4.50 6.28
C SER A 72 6.26 -3.06 6.28
N PHE A 73 5.02 -2.83 6.73
CA PHE A 73 4.43 -1.50 6.77
C PHE A 73 5.15 -0.62 7.79
N SER A 74 5.44 0.63 7.40
CA SER A 74 6.13 1.59 8.26
C SER A 74 5.44 2.95 8.24
N PRO A 75 4.72 3.32 9.33
CA PRO A 75 4.16 4.67 9.49
C PRO A 75 5.22 5.76 9.37
N GLN A 76 6.41 5.52 9.94
CA GLN A 76 7.52 6.47 9.87
C GLN A 76 7.93 6.72 8.43
N ARG A 77 8.01 5.67 7.60
CA ARG A 77 8.37 5.82 6.19
C ARG A 77 7.32 6.63 5.40
N VAL A 78 6.04 6.46 5.72
CA VAL A 78 4.94 7.28 5.17
C VAL A 78 5.10 8.74 5.57
N ILE A 79 5.40 9.02 6.85
CA ILE A 79 5.68 10.36 7.35
C ILE A 79 6.86 10.99 6.60
N ASP A 80 7.93 10.23 6.39
CA ASP A 80 9.12 10.71 5.67
C ASP A 80 8.78 11.09 4.23
N PHE A 81 7.95 10.31 3.53
CA PHE A 81 7.47 10.65 2.18
C PHE A 81 6.66 11.95 2.15
N ILE A 82 5.84 12.21 3.16
CA ILE A 82 5.03 13.43 3.23
C ILE A 82 5.91 14.66 3.52
N ARG A 83 6.99 14.48 4.29
CA ARG A 83 7.90 15.53 4.75
C ARG A 83 8.98 15.95 3.76
N GLN A 84 9.09 15.32 2.58
CA GLN A 84 10.15 15.60 1.60
C GLN A 84 10.22 17.06 1.10
N ASN A 85 9.29 17.95 1.47
CA ASN A 85 9.42 19.38 1.27
C ASN A 85 10.18 20.05 2.44
N PRO A 86 11.37 20.64 2.19
CA PRO A 86 12.30 21.11 3.22
C PRO A 86 11.92 22.43 3.91
N ASP A 87 10.74 23.01 3.68
CA ASP A 87 10.39 24.32 4.26
C ASP A 87 10.01 24.22 5.76
N PRO A 88 10.83 24.76 6.69
CA PRO A 88 10.59 24.70 8.13
C PRO A 88 9.47 25.64 8.62
N ALA A 89 9.05 26.64 7.82
CA ALA A 89 7.94 27.53 8.19
C ALA A 89 6.56 26.82 8.19
N ILE A 90 6.50 25.59 7.66
CA ILE A 90 5.26 24.83 7.45
C ILE A 90 5.05 23.77 8.54
N ASP A 91 5.83 23.73 9.62
CA ASP A 91 5.83 22.60 10.56
C ASP A 91 4.48 22.34 11.26
N GLN A 92 3.75 23.39 11.67
CA GLN A 92 2.40 23.23 12.25
C GLN A 92 1.37 22.77 11.20
N ALA A 93 1.44 23.33 9.99
CA ALA A 93 0.56 22.93 8.89
C ALA A 93 0.86 21.49 8.43
N LYS A 94 2.13 21.09 8.39
CA LYS A 94 2.61 19.73 8.15
C LYS A 94 2.07 18.77 9.19
N HIS A 95 2.08 19.12 10.48
CA HIS A 95 1.53 18.26 11.52
C HIS A 95 0.03 17.97 11.29
N ARG A 96 -0.77 18.99 10.97
CA ARG A 96 -2.20 18.81 10.65
C ARG A 96 -2.42 17.94 9.41
N ILE A 97 -1.59 18.11 8.37
CA ILE A 97 -1.64 17.28 7.15
C ILE A 97 -1.28 15.83 7.50
N LEU A 98 -0.22 15.60 8.27
CA LEU A 98 0.21 14.26 8.69
C LEU A 98 -0.91 13.54 9.44
N GLN A 99 -1.54 14.19 10.43
CA GLN A 99 -2.66 13.61 11.16
C GLN A 99 -3.82 13.24 10.23
N LYS A 100 -4.18 14.12 9.28
CA LYS A 100 -5.22 13.82 8.29
C LYS A 100 -4.86 12.65 7.39
N VAL A 101 -3.61 12.55 6.94
CA VAL A 101 -3.14 11.47 6.08
C VAL A 101 -3.13 10.14 6.84
N MET A 102 -2.59 10.11 8.05
CA MET A 102 -2.54 8.90 8.87
C MET A 102 -3.93 8.39 9.22
N ASN A 103 -4.90 9.28 9.52
CA ASN A 103 -6.29 8.88 9.78
C ASN A 103 -7.02 8.29 8.57
N ARG A 104 -6.47 8.43 7.36
CA ARG A 104 -7.02 7.83 6.13
C ARG A 104 -6.41 6.48 5.78
N ILE A 105 -5.35 6.07 6.48
CA ILE A 105 -4.63 4.83 6.20
C ILE A 105 -5.03 3.79 7.25
N LEU A 106 -5.71 2.75 6.82
CA LEU A 106 -6.07 1.60 7.65
C LEU A 106 -5.12 0.45 7.32
N CYS A 107 -4.26 0.10 8.26
CA CYS A 107 -3.33 -1.02 8.11
C CYS A 107 -3.83 -2.23 8.91
N HIS A 108 -3.91 -3.40 8.27
CA HIS A 108 -4.22 -4.68 8.91
C HIS A 108 -3.03 -5.62 8.73
N SER A 109 -2.46 -6.08 9.83
CA SER A 109 -1.48 -7.17 9.79
C SER A 109 -2.21 -8.50 9.60
N VAL A 110 -1.84 -9.25 8.57
CA VAL A 110 -2.53 -10.48 8.15
C VAL A 110 -1.50 -11.57 7.86
N PHE A 111 -1.44 -12.62 8.66
CA PHE A 111 -0.36 -13.63 8.57
C PHE A 111 -0.80 -14.99 8.04
N ASP A 112 -2.06 -15.13 7.67
CA ASP A 112 -2.61 -16.31 7.04
C ASP A 112 -3.70 -15.93 6.02
N ILE A 113 -3.94 -16.84 5.07
CA ILE A 113 -4.87 -16.59 3.96
C ILE A 113 -6.33 -16.48 4.42
N PHE A 114 -6.71 -17.16 5.51
CA PHE A 114 -8.08 -17.16 5.99
C PHE A 114 -8.41 -15.81 6.65
N THR A 115 -7.51 -15.30 7.50
CA THR A 115 -7.61 -13.93 8.04
C THR A 115 -7.65 -12.90 6.93
N MET A 116 -6.90 -13.09 5.83
CA MET A 116 -6.98 -12.19 4.68
C MET A 116 -8.38 -12.18 4.06
N PHE A 117 -8.96 -13.35 3.83
CA PHE A 117 -10.31 -13.45 3.30
C PHE A 117 -11.35 -12.85 4.24
N ASP A 118 -11.22 -13.04 5.55
CA ASP A 118 -12.12 -12.44 6.55
C ASP A 118 -12.06 -10.91 6.49
N VAL A 119 -10.86 -10.33 6.44
CA VAL A 119 -10.67 -8.88 6.31
C VAL A 119 -11.24 -8.37 4.98
N LEU A 120 -10.97 -9.04 3.87
CA LEU A 120 -11.50 -8.67 2.55
C LEU A 120 -13.04 -8.72 2.51
N HIS A 121 -13.64 -9.74 3.12
CA HIS A 121 -15.09 -9.89 3.19
C HIS A 121 -15.71 -8.76 4.04
N GLN A 122 -15.12 -8.44 5.19
CA GLN A 122 -15.57 -7.32 6.02
C GLN A 122 -15.44 -5.98 5.29
N LEU A 123 -14.34 -5.76 4.56
CA LEU A 123 -14.16 -4.57 3.74
C LEU A 123 -15.24 -4.48 2.65
N GLU A 124 -15.54 -5.57 1.96
CA GLU A 124 -16.59 -5.59 0.94
C GLU A 124 -17.96 -5.21 1.52
N VAL A 125 -18.34 -5.80 2.66
CA VAL A 125 -19.61 -5.49 3.35
C VAL A 125 -19.66 -4.02 3.78
N ASN A 126 -18.56 -3.49 4.30
CA ASN A 126 -18.45 -2.10 4.71
C ASN A 126 -18.59 -1.14 3.50
N LEU A 127 -17.92 -1.44 2.39
CA LEU A 127 -17.97 -0.62 1.18
C LEU A 127 -19.37 -0.60 0.54
N ARG A 128 -20.10 -1.71 0.59
CA ARG A 128 -21.50 -1.77 0.12
C ARG A 128 -22.45 -0.97 1.02
N SER A 129 -22.13 -0.87 2.31
CA SER A 129 -22.97 -0.22 3.32
C SER A 129 -22.65 1.26 3.52
N GLN A 130 -21.49 1.72 3.04
CA GLN A 130 -21.08 3.12 3.14
C GLN A 130 -21.95 4.02 2.26
N LYS A 131 -22.65 4.96 2.91
CA LYS A 131 -23.30 6.14 2.31
C LYS A 131 -22.62 7.46 2.75
N GLY A 132 -21.35 7.40 3.14
CA GLY A 132 -20.61 8.52 3.76
C GLY A 132 -19.50 9.12 2.89
N ASP A 133 -18.91 10.22 3.39
CA ASP A 133 -17.93 11.08 2.69
C ASP A 133 -16.52 10.49 2.49
N CYS A 134 -16.16 9.40 3.18
CA CYS A 134 -14.83 8.79 3.06
C CYS A 134 -14.91 7.48 2.27
N GLN A 135 -14.46 7.51 1.01
CA GLN A 135 -14.43 6.36 0.14
C GLN A 135 -13.03 5.73 0.16
N VAL A 136 -12.94 4.41 0.36
CA VAL A 136 -11.67 3.69 0.12
C VAL A 136 -11.42 3.67 -1.38
N ARG A 137 -10.23 4.13 -1.81
CA ARG A 137 -9.85 4.14 -3.23
C ARG A 137 -8.63 3.33 -3.58
N LEU A 138 -7.88 2.88 -2.59
CA LEU A 138 -6.74 2.01 -2.79
C LEU A 138 -6.74 0.90 -1.72
N LEU A 139 -6.71 -0.33 -2.19
CA LEU A 139 -6.43 -1.51 -1.38
C LEU A 139 -5.08 -2.08 -1.83
N ILE A 140 -4.13 -2.17 -0.91
CA ILE A 140 -2.82 -2.79 -1.13
C ILE A 140 -2.76 -4.09 -0.33
N VAL A 141 -2.18 -5.13 -0.95
CA VAL A 141 -1.78 -6.36 -0.27
C VAL A 141 -0.28 -6.53 -0.47
N ASP A 142 0.52 -6.26 0.57
CA ASP A 142 1.98 -6.38 0.54
C ASP A 142 2.43 -7.44 1.55
N SER A 143 2.84 -8.65 1.14
CA SER A 143 2.82 -9.23 -0.21
C SER A 143 2.07 -10.57 -0.18
N ILE A 144 1.24 -10.84 -1.18
CA ILE A 144 0.45 -12.10 -1.25
C ILE A 144 1.33 -13.36 -1.16
N SER A 145 2.58 -13.27 -1.65
CA SER A 145 3.55 -14.37 -1.63
C SER A 145 3.82 -14.91 -0.23
N SER A 146 3.83 -14.08 0.82
CA SER A 146 4.12 -14.57 2.17
C SER A 146 3.02 -15.50 2.71
N LEU A 147 1.78 -15.33 2.26
CA LEU A 147 0.62 -16.12 2.68
C LEU A 147 0.48 -17.43 1.88
N VAL A 148 0.89 -17.40 0.62
CA VAL A 148 0.69 -18.52 -0.31
C VAL A 148 1.85 -19.51 -0.28
N THR A 149 3.08 -19.05 0.02
CA THR A 149 4.28 -19.91 0.05
C THR A 149 4.14 -21.11 0.99
N PRO A 150 3.60 -20.98 2.22
CA PRO A 150 3.40 -22.12 3.12
C PRO A 150 2.36 -23.13 2.61
N ILE A 151 1.41 -22.70 1.78
CA ILE A 151 0.28 -23.52 1.30
C ILE A 151 0.70 -24.33 0.07
N LEU A 152 1.52 -23.75 -0.82
CA LEU A 152 1.93 -24.38 -2.08
C LEU A 152 3.04 -25.43 -1.92
N GLY A 153 3.42 -25.79 -0.69
CA GLY A 153 4.32 -26.93 -0.45
C GLY A 153 5.67 -26.79 -1.16
N GLY A 154 6.16 -25.56 -1.34
CA GLY A 154 7.53 -25.33 -1.78
C GLY A 154 8.44 -25.90 -0.70
N GLY A 155 9.04 -27.07 -0.95
CA GLY A 155 10.08 -27.62 -0.11
C GLY A 155 11.14 -26.56 0.10
N GLY A 156 11.11 -25.92 1.26
CA GLY A 156 12.23 -25.12 1.71
C GLY A 156 13.42 -26.07 1.66
N SER A 157 14.42 -25.75 0.82
CA SER A 157 15.77 -26.22 1.07
C SER A 157 16.00 -25.97 2.55
N GLN A 158 16.10 -27.08 3.28
CA GLN A 158 16.39 -27.14 4.70
C GLN A 158 17.70 -26.39 4.87
N GLY A 159 17.59 -25.08 5.16
CA GLY A 159 18.68 -24.27 5.63
C GLY A 159 19.02 -24.84 6.99
N ASP A 160 20.03 -25.68 6.97
CA ASP A 160 20.60 -26.31 8.14
C ASP A 160 20.78 -25.23 9.23
N LYS A 161 20.22 -25.49 10.41
CA LYS A 161 20.36 -24.62 11.57
C LYS A 161 21.77 -24.76 12.11
N SER A 162 22.74 -24.18 11.41
CA SER A 162 24.06 -23.92 11.94
C SER A 162 24.63 -22.65 11.30
N HIS A 163 24.80 -21.63 12.13
CA HIS A 163 25.48 -20.36 11.85
C HIS A 163 24.74 -19.32 10.98
N CYS A 164 23.83 -18.58 11.62
CA CYS A 164 23.94 -17.12 11.69
C CYS A 164 23.02 -16.61 12.79
N GLY A 165 23.57 -16.47 13.99
CA GLY A 165 22.88 -15.87 15.13
C GLY A 165 22.82 -14.36 14.99
N TRP A 166 21.63 -13.79 15.14
CA TRP A 166 21.44 -12.42 15.61
C TRP A 166 20.34 -12.43 16.68
N ARG A 167 20.74 -12.74 17.91
CA ARG A 167 20.05 -12.31 19.13
C ARG A 167 20.61 -10.94 19.50
N GLY A 168 19.71 -10.01 19.84
CA GLY A 168 19.97 -8.58 19.78
C GLY A 168 20.82 -7.98 20.91
N ARG A 169 21.00 -6.66 20.81
CA ARG A 169 20.69 -5.69 21.87
C ARG A 169 20.96 -4.29 21.34
N TYR A 170 19.95 -3.44 21.49
CA TYR A 170 20.11 -1.99 21.47
C TYR A 170 20.95 -1.59 22.68
N LEU A 171 22.04 -0.87 22.41
CA LEU A 171 22.60 0.21 23.23
C LEU A 171 22.69 1.44 22.33
#